data_AF-A0A7X2PS42-F1
#
_entry.id   AF-A0A7X2PS42-F1
#
_cell.length_a   1.000
_cell.length_b   1.000
_cell.length_c   1.000
_cell.angle_alpha   90.00
_cell.angle_beta   90.00
_cell.angle_gamma   90.00
#
_symmetry.space_group_name_H-M   'P 1'
#
loop_
_entity.id
_entity.type
_entity.pdbx_description
1 polymer ?
#
loop_
_entity_poly.entity_id
_entity_poly.type
_entity_poly.pdbx_seq_one_letter_code
_entity_poly.pdbx_strand_id
1 'polypeptide(L)' 'MKCPICEKQVQADDPEMPFCGVRCRLIDLGNWASEKYVISEPADSSLHHEEDD' A
#
# COMPACT_ATOMS: atom_id res chain seq x y z
N MET A 1 -11.48 -9.85 -5.76
CA MET A 1 -11.02 -8.77 -4.85
C MET A 1 -11.37 -7.41 -5.46
N LYS A 2 -11.29 -6.31 -4.70
CA LYS A 2 -11.53 -4.96 -5.24
C LYS A 2 -10.21 -4.24 -5.51
N CYS A 3 -10.12 -3.55 -6.65
CA CYS A 3 -8.99 -2.69 -6.99
C CYS A 3 -8.87 -1.57 -5.94
N PRO A 4 -7.69 -1.37 -5.32
CA PRO A 4 -7.54 -0.38 -4.23
C PRO A 4 -7.64 1.08 -4.71
N ILE A 5 -7.57 1.33 -6.02
CA ILE A 5 -7.58 2.68 -6.60
C ILE A 5 -8.96 3.12 -7.08
N CYS A 6 -9.79 2.20 -7.59
CA CYS A 6 -11.09 2.54 -8.17
C CYS A 6 -12.22 1.55 -7.86
N GLU A 7 -11.97 0.60 -6.96
CA GLU A 7 -12.94 -0.37 -6.43
C GLU A 7 -13.56 -1.36 -7.42
N LYS A 8 -13.17 -1.32 -8.70
CA LYS A 8 -13.58 -2.33 -9.68
C LYS A 8 -13.18 -3.74 -9.24
N GLN A 9 -14.00 -4.72 -9.60
CA GLN A 9 -13.73 -6.13 -9.34
C GLN A 9 -12.50 -6.59 -10.13
N VAL A 10 -11.58 -7.29 -9.46
CA VAL A 10 -10.36 -7.86 -10.04
C VAL A 10 -10.42 -9.38 -9.90
N GLN A 11 -10.14 -10.08 -11.01
CA GLN A 11 -10.01 -11.53 -11.05
C GLN A 11 -8.67 -11.94 -10.42
N ALA A 12 -8.66 -13.05 -9.69
CA ALA A 12 -7.48 -13.47 -8.93
C ALA A 12 -6.33 -13.98 -9.81
N ASP A 13 -6.61 -14.36 -11.05
CA ASP A 13 -5.66 -14.84 -12.05
C ASP A 13 -5.23 -13.76 -13.06
N ASP A 14 -5.71 -12.52 -12.91
CA ASP A 14 -5.33 -11.40 -13.75
C ASP A 14 -3.85 -11.01 -13.49
N PRO A 15 -3.01 -10.87 -14.53
CA PRO A 15 -1.61 -10.48 -14.36
C PRO A 15 -1.43 -9.08 -13.74
N GLU A 16 -2.45 -8.23 -13.75
CA GLU A 16 -2.43 -6.90 -13.15
C GLU A 16 -2.99 -6.88 -11.71
N MET A 17 -3.41 -8.02 -11.16
CA MET A 17 -3.83 -8.17 -9.75
C MET A 17 -2.72 -7.65 -8.81
N PRO A 18 -3.01 -6.77 -7.82
CA PRO A 18 -4.32 -6.44 -7.23
C PRO A 18 -5.11 -5.31 -7.92
N PHE A 19 -4.60 -4.75 -9.02
CA PHE A 19 -5.23 -3.63 -9.73
C PHE A 19 -6.13 -4.14 -10.86
N CYS A 20 -7.07 -3.31 -11.30
CA CYS A 20 -7.90 -3.62 -12.47
C CYS A 20 -7.19 -3.29 -13.81
N GLY A 21 -5.87 -3.09 -13.80
CA GLY A 21 -5.07 -2.74 -14.98
C GLY A 21 -3.97 -1.69 -14.73
N VAL A 22 -3.10 -1.53 -15.74
CA VAL A 22 -1.88 -0.71 -15.72
C VAL A 22 -2.10 0.73 -15.24
N ARG A 23 -3.22 1.37 -15.63
CA ARG A 23 -3.53 2.75 -15.20
C ARG A 23 -3.61 2.85 -13.68
N CYS A 24 -4.30 1.92 -13.02
CA CYS A 24 -4.45 1.96 -11.56
C CYS A 24 -3.12 1.64 -10.86
N ARG A 25 -2.33 0.71 -11.40
CA ARG A 25 -0.96 0.43 -10.91
C ARG A 25 -0.06 1.67 -10.94
N LEU A 26 -0.11 2.45 -12.02
CA LEU A 26 0.69 3.69 -12.15
C LEU A 26 0.20 4.79 -11.21
N ILE A 27 -1.12 4.90 -10.98
CA ILE A 27 -1.68 5.87 -10.02
C ILE A 27 -1.24 5.52 -8.60
N ASP A 28 -1.29 4.25 -8.20
CA ASP A 28 -0.84 3.79 -6.90
C ASP A 28 0.64 4.11 -6.66
N LEU A 29 1.48 3.79 -7.65
CA LEU A 29 2.89 4.16 -7.64
C LEU A 29 3.09 5.68 -7.52
N GLY A 30 2.29 6.48 -8.25
CA GLY A 30 2.33 7.93 -8.16
C GLY A 30 1.93 8.46 -6.78
N ASN A 31 0.96 7.84 -6.12
CA ASN A 31 0.55 8.20 -4.76
C ASN A 31 1.68 7.93 -3.74
N TRP A 32 2.38 6.80 -3.87
CA TRP A 32 3.58 6.51 -3.08
C TRP A 32 4.68 7.56 -3.33
N ALA A 33 5.01 7.82 -4.59
CA ALA A 33 6.06 8.76 -4.94
C ALA A 33 5.75 10.21 -4.54
N SER A 34 4.46 10.55 -4.39
CA SER A 34 4.01 11.88 -3.98
C SER A 34 3.67 11.96 -2.48
N GLU A 35 4.09 10.97 -1.68
CA GLU A 35 3.87 10.93 -0.23
C GLU A 35 2.39 11.08 0.19
N LYS A 36 1.45 10.62 -0.66
CA LYS A 36 0.02 10.66 -0.33
C LYS A 36 -0.39 9.56 0.64
N TYR A 37 0.36 8.46 0.67
CA TYR A 37 0.20 7.43 1.69
C TYR A 37 1.10 7.78 2.87
N VAL A 38 0.47 8.19 3.97
CA VAL A 38 1.15 8.62 5.20
C VAL A 38 0.64 7.74 6.34
N ILE A 39 1.58 7.19 7.11
CA ILE A 39 1.27 6.57 8.41
C ILE A 39 1.28 7.70 9.43
N SER A 40 0.14 7.89 10.12
CA SER A 40 -0.11 9.02 11.01
C SER A 40 0.80 9.05 12.24
N GLU A 41 1.34 7.89 12.61
CA GLU A 41 2.14 7.71 13.82
C GLU A 41 3.63 7.91 13.52
N PRO A 42 4.39 8.53 14.43
CA PRO A 42 5.83 8.60 14.31
C PRO A 42 6.42 7.18 14.24
N ALA A 43 7.43 6.99 13.40
CA ALA A 43 8.24 5.79 13.46
C ALA A 43 9.03 5.81 14.80
N ASP A 44 8.50 5.16 15.83
CA ASP A 44 9.15 5.06 17.12
C ASP A 44 10.43 4.22 16.97
N SER A 45 11.59 4.86 17.09
CA SER A 45 12.90 4.19 17.02
C SER A 45 13.33 3.56 18.36
N SER A 46 12.45 3.60 19.36
CA SER A 46 12.72 3.27 20.76
C SER A 46 12.33 1.84 21.15
N LEU A 47 11.81 1.01 20.23
CA LEU A 47 11.54 -0.41 20.46
C LEU A 47 12.84 -1.25 20.36
N HIS A 48 13.84 -0.94 21.18
CA HIS A 48 14.93 -1.87 21.51
C HIS A 48 14.74 -2.34 22.96
N HIS A 49 14.73 -3.67 23.11
CA HIS A 49 14.49 -4.41 24.36
C HIS A 49 15.15 -3.76 25.59
N GLU A 50 14.35 -3.41 26.59
CA GLU A 50 14.81 -3.44 27.97
C GLU A 50 14.69 -4.91 28.41
N GLU A 51 15.82 -5.62 28.46
CA GLU A 51 15.92 -6.92 29.12
C GLU A 51 15.74 -6.70 30.64
N ASP A 52 14.81 -7.45 31.23
CA ASP A 52 14.51 -7.48 32.67
C ASP A 52 15.78 -7.68 33.53
N ASP A 53 15.99 -6.80 34.53
CA ASP A 53 16.85 -7.03 35.71
C ASP A 53 15.97 -7.06 36.98
#